data_AF-A0A9P7BLJ9-F1
#
_entry.id   AF-A0A9P7BLJ9-F1
#
_cell.length_a   1.000
_cell.length_b   1.000
_cell.length_c   1.000
_cell.angle_alpha   90.00
_cell.angle_beta   90.00
_cell.angle_gamma   90.00
#
_symmetry.space_group_name_H-M   'P 1'
#
loop_
_entity.id
_entity.type
_entity.pdbx_description
1 polymer ?
#
loop_
_entity_poly.entity_id
_entity_poly.type
_entity_poly.pdbx_seq_one_letter_code
_entity_poly.pdbx_strand_id
1 'polypeptide(L)'
;MLSTGRPSIETEERQEEEQHSSNAVGSSNNNGNSSRVAHNNNDNESDVLDPSIMSDREASMHVTAWVRDNYVQERDHNVPRRNMYEHYKAHCIARHLVPVNSATFGKLIRIVFPELKTRRLGVRGQSKYHYCGIRVRASTEAHQTNDPILDITEDNSSRIFDDRSSSNINPSITAPNLLDSSTLTYVPSFVKPTIISYPFSNDFDNTLSSFISAYEAHCRQILNLINNHQVDRMNETMSFFYEHMLERYQFLIRDIPEVTEAVWRYDSLFYDTIIERFLPSVNFPLSQRMMTTLRAFTRELAGLIDTYVSSFPVNFYQKKLDVARIFAAKFRRHLSLNHAAQTASAILNMPEHLSAMRKDWEHFDFDGLLDQTLWVCDCNISEVRHILNQEIFDLLTIKPNLEHWMNWTLNVVNNYLNKFTPSSPNDANHYLSQAKQFLLKWTYYASLIMKDLARQNARSFGSFHTLRLFLDEYTLYLVEESIAQINYVLMKQQKLVQQSESSSAATSIPSHTDIFTSPSSSSNKDSHA
;
A
#
# COMPACT_ATOMS: atom_id res chain seq x y z
N MET A 1 38.91 -46.87 -44.87
CA MET A 1 38.94 -45.40 -44.88
C MET A 1 37.93 -44.89 -43.87
N LEU A 2 38.32 -43.84 -43.16
CA LEU A 2 37.85 -43.42 -41.83
C LEU A 2 36.41 -42.89 -41.77
N SER A 3 35.78 -43.12 -40.61
CA SER A 3 35.08 -42.14 -39.76
C SER A 3 33.91 -42.84 -39.02
N THR A 4 34.18 -43.50 -37.87
CA THR A 4 33.95 -43.03 -36.46
C THR A 4 32.47 -42.77 -36.15
N GLY A 5 31.86 -43.30 -35.08
CA GLY A 5 32.34 -44.00 -33.90
C GLY A 5 31.18 -44.62 -33.10
N ARG A 6 31.55 -45.49 -32.16
CA ARG A 6 30.74 -46.47 -31.41
C ARG A 6 29.76 -45.89 -30.36
N PRO A 7 28.83 -46.74 -29.85
CA PRO A 7 27.83 -46.47 -28.81
C PRO A 7 28.16 -47.11 -27.44
N SER A 8 27.15 -47.12 -26.52
CA SER A 8 26.90 -48.11 -25.44
C SER A 8 27.54 -47.87 -24.06
N ILE A 9 27.06 -48.36 -22.90
CA ILE A 9 25.85 -49.02 -22.34
C ILE A 9 26.12 -49.04 -20.81
N GLU A 10 25.05 -49.17 -20.00
CA GLU A 10 25.01 -49.49 -18.57
C GLU A 10 26.00 -50.58 -18.08
N THR A 11 26.32 -50.60 -16.78
CA THR A 11 26.63 -51.86 -16.07
C THR A 11 26.35 -51.78 -14.57
N GLU A 12 25.89 -52.91 -14.05
CA GLU A 12 25.34 -53.24 -12.73
C GLU A 12 26.39 -53.49 -11.61
N GLU A 13 25.85 -53.92 -10.46
CA GLU A 13 26.41 -54.68 -9.30
C GLU A 13 26.63 -53.84 -8.01
N ARG A 14 25.82 -53.99 -6.93
CA ARG A 14 25.72 -55.07 -5.88
C ARG A 14 27.08 -55.31 -5.19
N GLN A 15 27.27 -55.37 -3.88
CA GLN A 15 26.56 -55.81 -2.65
C GLN A 15 27.29 -55.13 -1.44
N GLU A 16 26.80 -54.94 -0.21
CA GLU A 16 26.54 -55.91 0.88
C GLU A 16 26.11 -55.08 2.13
N GLU A 17 24.94 -55.36 2.74
CA GLU A 17 24.74 -56.03 4.05
C GLU A 17 24.86 -55.10 5.29
N GLU A 18 23.75 -54.75 5.95
CA GLU A 18 23.06 -55.43 7.10
C GLU A 18 23.31 -54.60 8.38
N GLN A 19 22.39 -54.33 9.31
CA GLN A 19 21.39 -55.22 9.92
C GLN A 19 20.32 -54.40 10.70
N HIS A 20 19.08 -54.89 10.63
CA HIS A 20 17.92 -54.91 11.56
C HIS A 20 17.52 -53.71 12.46
N SER A 21 16.27 -53.19 12.41
CA SER A 21 14.93 -53.80 12.73
C SER A 21 14.77 -54.03 14.26
N SER A 22 13.68 -53.75 14.99
CA SER A 22 12.30 -53.31 14.73
C SER A 22 11.57 -53.15 16.09
N ASN A 23 10.60 -52.23 16.15
CA ASN A 23 9.28 -52.24 16.81
C ASN A 23 8.97 -53.13 18.04
N ALA A 24 8.31 -52.52 19.05
CA ALA A 24 6.91 -52.73 19.48
C ALA A 24 6.67 -52.16 20.90
N VAL A 25 5.83 -51.13 21.09
CA VAL A 25 4.40 -51.18 21.51
C VAL A 25 4.12 -51.81 22.88
N GLY A 26 3.45 -51.05 23.75
CA GLY A 26 2.82 -51.55 24.99
C GLY A 26 2.01 -50.45 25.69
N SER A 27 0.68 -50.61 25.72
CA SER A 27 -0.34 -49.65 26.16
C SER A 27 -0.65 -49.66 27.68
N SER A 28 -1.38 -48.60 28.07
CA SER A 28 -2.63 -48.62 28.88
C SER A 28 -2.65 -48.07 30.32
N ASN A 29 -3.49 -47.03 30.45
CA ASN A 29 -4.57 -46.79 31.42
C ASN A 29 -4.31 -46.32 32.86
N ASN A 30 -4.87 -45.13 33.15
CA ASN A 30 -6.06 -44.86 34.00
C ASN A 30 -5.93 -43.87 35.17
N ASN A 31 -6.89 -42.93 35.16
CA ASN A 31 -7.64 -42.31 36.25
C ASN A 31 -7.01 -41.27 37.20
N GLY A 32 -7.70 -40.12 37.31
CA GLY A 32 -8.22 -39.66 38.61
C GLY A 32 -8.04 -38.18 38.99
N ASN A 33 -9.04 -37.36 38.66
CA ASN A 33 -9.69 -36.30 39.47
C ASN A 33 -8.91 -35.49 40.56
N SER A 34 -9.11 -34.16 40.48
CA SER A 34 -9.62 -33.25 41.53
C SER A 34 -8.71 -32.10 42.00
N SER A 35 -9.20 -30.90 41.70
CA SER A 35 -9.09 -29.60 42.40
C SER A 35 -8.47 -29.54 43.81
N ARG A 36 -7.52 -28.60 44.01
CA ARG A 36 -7.55 -27.57 45.09
C ARG A 36 -6.34 -26.59 45.08
N VAL A 37 -6.66 -25.30 44.90
CA VAL A 37 -6.30 -24.12 45.71
C VAL A 37 -4.83 -23.91 46.19
N ALA A 38 -4.22 -22.88 45.59
CA ALA A 38 -3.41 -21.75 46.13
C ALA A 38 -2.26 -21.98 47.12
N HIS A 39 -1.05 -21.53 46.77
CA HIS A 39 -0.51 -20.24 47.26
C HIS A 39 0.75 -19.77 46.51
N ASN A 40 0.78 -18.45 46.35
CA ASN A 40 1.84 -17.56 45.89
C ASN A 40 3.29 -18.00 46.13
N ASN A 41 4.14 -17.70 45.15
CA ASN A 41 5.34 -16.89 45.39
C ASN A 41 5.56 -15.97 44.20
N ASN A 42 5.55 -14.67 44.49
CA ASN A 42 6.11 -13.63 43.63
C ASN A 42 7.62 -13.87 43.50
N ASP A 43 8.13 -13.87 42.29
CA ASP A 43 9.33 -13.11 41.97
C ASP A 43 9.28 -12.68 40.50
N ASN A 44 9.61 -11.41 40.31
CA ASN A 44 9.63 -10.71 39.03
C ASN A 44 10.60 -11.39 38.05
N GLU A 45 10.07 -11.87 36.92
CA GLU A 45 10.86 -11.96 35.70
C GLU A 45 10.00 -11.51 34.52
N SER A 46 10.38 -10.36 33.99
CA SER A 46 9.79 -9.70 32.84
C SER A 46 9.96 -10.55 31.59
N ASP A 47 8.88 -11.18 31.11
CA ASP A 47 8.81 -11.69 29.73
C ASP A 47 8.63 -10.50 28.78
N VAL A 48 9.77 -9.86 28.49
CA VAL A 48 9.93 -8.86 27.44
C VAL A 48 9.80 -9.55 26.09
N LEU A 49 8.64 -9.44 25.45
CA LEU A 49 8.48 -9.74 24.03
C LEU A 49 9.07 -8.57 23.21
N ASP A 50 10.10 -8.92 22.45
CA ASP A 50 11.10 -8.09 21.78
C ASP A 50 10.53 -7.10 20.73
N PRO A 51 10.81 -5.77 20.81
CA PRO A 51 10.39 -4.74 19.86
C PRO A 51 10.97 -4.84 18.43
N SER A 52 11.83 -5.82 18.13
CA SER A 52 12.61 -5.88 16.88
C SER A 52 11.78 -6.06 15.59
N ILE A 53 10.68 -6.83 15.61
CA ILE A 53 10.16 -7.46 14.38
C ILE A 53 9.51 -6.46 13.39
N MET A 54 9.07 -5.29 13.83
CA MET A 54 8.40 -4.29 12.96
C MET A 54 9.20 -3.02 12.69
N SER A 55 10.10 -2.65 13.61
CA SER A 55 11.20 -1.73 13.29
C SER A 55 12.07 -2.31 12.17
N ASP A 56 12.19 -3.64 12.10
CA ASP A 56 13.05 -4.32 11.13
C ASP A 56 12.62 -4.16 9.67
N ARG A 57 11.33 -3.95 9.33
CA ARG A 57 10.92 -3.86 7.90
C ARG A 57 11.21 -2.49 7.30
N GLU A 58 10.86 -1.41 7.99
CA GLU A 58 11.18 -0.05 7.55
C GLU A 58 12.68 0.22 7.65
N ALA A 59 13.33 -0.26 8.72
CA ALA A 59 14.77 -0.18 8.84
C ALA A 59 15.48 -1.04 7.77
N SER A 60 14.93 -2.20 7.41
CA SER A 60 15.38 -3.02 6.27
C SER A 60 15.25 -2.29 4.95
N MET A 61 14.09 -1.70 4.67
CA MET A 61 13.86 -0.92 3.45
C MET A 61 14.80 0.29 3.37
N HIS A 62 14.97 1.02 4.47
CA HIS A 62 15.85 2.18 4.53
C HIS A 62 17.33 1.80 4.34
N VAL A 63 17.82 0.75 5.02
CA VAL A 63 19.19 0.26 4.85
C VAL A 63 19.40 -0.24 3.43
N THR A 64 18.48 -1.04 2.88
CA THR A 64 18.64 -1.61 1.53
C THR A 64 18.57 -0.54 0.45
N ALA A 65 17.71 0.48 0.58
CA ALA A 65 17.69 1.64 -0.30
C ALA A 65 19.01 2.42 -0.22
N TRP A 66 19.45 2.78 1.00
CA TRP A 66 20.70 3.52 1.18
C TRP A 66 21.92 2.78 0.61
N VAL A 67 22.00 1.46 0.78
CA VAL A 67 23.09 0.63 0.24
C VAL A 67 23.07 0.66 -1.30
N ARG A 68 21.90 0.58 -1.94
CA ARG A 68 21.78 0.66 -3.41
C ARG A 68 22.20 2.02 -3.96
N ASP A 69 21.90 3.08 -3.22
CA ASP A 69 22.19 4.45 -3.62
C ASP A 69 23.69 4.76 -3.50
N ASN A 70 24.35 4.26 -2.45
CA ASN A 70 25.71 4.65 -2.10
C ASN A 70 26.78 3.64 -2.53
N TYR A 71 26.41 2.40 -2.87
CA TYR A 71 27.34 1.35 -3.24
C TYR A 71 26.89 0.63 -4.51
N VAL A 72 27.86 0.11 -5.26
CA VAL A 72 27.65 -0.65 -6.50
C VAL A 72 28.53 -1.88 -6.50
N GLN A 73 28.09 -2.93 -7.21
CA GLN A 73 28.83 -4.18 -7.33
C GLN A 73 30.02 -3.98 -8.29
N GLU A 74 31.22 -4.33 -7.84
CA GLU A 74 32.43 -4.30 -8.66
C GLU A 74 33.46 -5.30 -8.13
N ARG A 75 33.85 -6.26 -8.98
CA ARG A 75 34.55 -7.50 -8.57
C ARG A 75 35.92 -7.27 -7.93
N ASP A 76 36.63 -6.22 -8.33
CA ASP A 76 38.03 -5.98 -7.92
C ASP A 76 38.18 -4.98 -6.77
N HIS A 77 37.06 -4.47 -6.24
CA HIS A 77 37.07 -3.49 -5.15
C HIS A 77 36.63 -4.09 -3.81
N ASN A 78 37.18 -3.52 -2.74
CA ASN A 78 36.90 -3.93 -1.37
C ASN A 78 36.60 -2.71 -0.51
N VAL A 79 35.55 -2.79 0.31
CA VAL A 79 35.16 -1.73 1.24
C VAL A 79 35.37 -2.21 2.68
N PRO A 80 36.09 -1.46 3.54
CA PRO A 80 36.18 -1.79 4.96
C PRO A 80 34.80 -1.76 5.63
N ARG A 81 34.42 -2.84 6.34
CA ARG A 81 33.09 -2.94 6.96
C ARG A 81 32.79 -1.79 7.92
N ARG A 82 33.82 -1.38 8.69
CA ARG A 82 33.72 -0.28 9.65
C ARG A 82 33.37 1.04 8.96
N ASN A 83 34.08 1.38 7.89
CA ASN A 83 33.87 2.63 7.16
C ASN A 83 32.49 2.67 6.51
N MET A 84 32.04 1.55 5.93
CA MET A 84 30.70 1.46 5.37
C MET A 84 29.60 1.68 6.42
N TYR A 85 29.76 1.10 7.61
CA TYR A 85 28.81 1.28 8.69
C TYR A 85 28.88 2.67 9.34
N GLU A 86 30.07 3.28 9.43
CA GLU A 86 30.22 4.68 9.86
C GLU A 86 29.57 5.65 8.86
N HIS A 87 29.70 5.39 7.56
CA HIS A 87 29.01 6.15 6.52
C HIS A 87 27.48 6.03 6.65
N TYR A 88 26.96 4.82 6.91
CA TYR A 88 25.53 4.62 7.18
C TYR A 88 25.07 5.36 8.44
N LYS A 89 25.84 5.31 9.54
CA LYS A 89 25.49 6.04 10.76
C LYS A 89 25.45 7.55 10.54
N ALA A 90 26.39 8.11 9.78
CA ALA A 90 26.39 9.53 9.44
C ALA A 90 25.13 9.92 8.65
N HIS A 91 24.71 9.07 7.71
CA HIS A 91 23.46 9.24 6.96
C HIS A 91 22.22 9.20 7.87
N CYS A 92 22.18 8.28 8.83
CA CYS A 92 21.10 8.20 9.81
C CYS A 92 21.03 9.43 10.70
N ILE A 93 22.17 9.92 11.22
CA ILE A 93 22.24 11.13 12.04
C ILE A 93 21.73 12.35 11.26
N ALA A 94 22.16 12.52 10.01
CA ALA A 94 21.76 13.63 9.15
C ALA A 94 20.24 13.66 8.81
N ARG A 95 19.54 12.53 8.99
CA ARG A 95 18.10 12.38 8.71
C ARG A 95 17.27 12.11 9.98
N HIS A 96 17.87 12.26 11.16
CA HIS A 96 17.24 11.96 12.46
C HIS A 96 16.67 10.53 12.56
N LEU A 97 17.34 9.57 11.93
CA LEU A 97 16.99 8.14 11.99
C LEU A 97 17.87 7.41 12.98
N VAL A 98 17.31 6.41 13.66
CA VAL A 98 18.08 5.50 14.52
C VAL A 98 18.77 4.45 13.63
N PRO A 99 20.11 4.37 13.60
CA PRO A 99 20.80 3.38 12.79
C PRO A 99 20.57 1.97 13.35
N VAL A 100 20.31 0.99 12.47
CA VAL A 100 20.30 -0.43 12.88
C VAL A 100 21.66 -0.86 13.40
N ASN A 101 21.70 -1.87 14.26
CA ASN A 101 22.97 -2.42 14.76
C ASN A 101 23.83 -3.01 13.63
N SER A 102 25.14 -3.15 13.87
CA SER A 102 26.09 -3.60 12.84
C SER A 102 25.83 -5.02 12.31
N ALA A 103 25.20 -5.89 13.11
CA ALA A 103 24.87 -7.26 12.70
C ALA A 103 23.66 -7.29 11.76
N THR A 104 22.60 -6.56 12.08
CA THR A 104 21.41 -6.37 11.25
C THR A 104 21.79 -5.68 9.94
N PHE A 105 22.61 -4.63 10.00
CA PHE A 105 23.17 -3.97 8.81
C PHE A 105 23.89 -4.96 7.89
N GLY A 106 24.72 -5.84 8.46
CA GLY A 106 25.43 -6.87 7.68
C GLY A 106 24.52 -7.91 7.03
N LYS A 107 23.40 -8.28 7.66
CA LYS A 107 22.38 -9.15 7.06
C LYS A 107 21.70 -8.48 5.86
N LEU A 108 21.35 -7.21 6.01
CA LEU A 108 20.61 -6.44 5.01
C LEU A 108 21.45 -6.11 3.76
N ILE A 109 22.75 -5.87 3.91
CA ILE A 109 23.64 -5.68 2.74
C ILE A 109 23.63 -6.93 1.84
N ARG A 110 23.53 -8.13 2.41
CA ARG A 110 23.50 -9.38 1.62
C ARG A 110 22.20 -9.57 0.83
N ILE A 111 21.13 -8.87 1.21
CA ILE A 111 19.90 -8.81 0.41
C ILE A 111 20.12 -7.96 -0.83
N VAL A 112 20.90 -6.87 -0.73
CA VAL A 112 21.22 -6.00 -1.87
C VAL A 112 22.30 -6.59 -2.77
N PHE A 113 23.31 -7.24 -2.18
CA PHE A 113 24.41 -7.89 -2.88
C PHE A 113 24.50 -9.37 -2.47
N PRO A 114 23.74 -10.28 -3.12
CA PRO A 114 23.70 -11.69 -2.76
C PRO A 114 25.08 -12.39 -2.87
N GLU A 115 25.91 -11.96 -3.82
CA GLU A 115 27.24 -12.53 -4.08
C GLU A 115 28.36 -11.99 -3.19
N LEU A 116 28.03 -11.17 -2.18
CA LEU A 116 29.01 -10.44 -1.38
C LEU A 116 29.91 -11.35 -0.54
N LYS A 117 31.22 -11.32 -0.81
CA LYS A 117 32.23 -12.06 -0.03
C LYS A 117 32.76 -11.20 1.12
N THR A 118 33.23 -11.85 2.19
CA THR A 118 33.89 -11.17 3.30
C THR A 118 35.28 -11.73 3.49
N ARG A 119 36.28 -10.85 3.55
CA ARG A 119 37.67 -11.22 3.83
C ARG A 119 38.24 -10.34 4.93
N ARG A 120 39.25 -10.87 5.63
CA ARG A 120 40.01 -10.12 6.63
C ARG A 120 41.35 -9.72 5.99
N LEU A 121 41.54 -8.44 5.73
CA LEU A 121 42.67 -7.90 4.97
C LEU A 121 43.56 -7.05 5.89
N GLY A 122 44.89 -7.16 5.70
CA GLY A 122 45.92 -6.44 6.45
C GLY A 122 46.98 -7.37 7.06
N VAL A 123 48.10 -6.80 7.51
CA VAL A 123 49.24 -7.53 8.12
C VAL A 123 48.85 -8.20 9.44
N ARG A 124 49.60 -9.25 9.84
CA ARG A 124 49.36 -10.03 11.06
C ARG A 124 49.23 -9.09 12.28
N GLY A 125 48.09 -9.15 12.96
CA GLY A 125 47.75 -8.29 14.10
C GLY A 125 46.98 -7.01 13.77
N GLN A 126 46.91 -6.60 12.50
CA GLN A 126 46.16 -5.39 12.05
C GLN A 126 45.06 -5.69 11.04
N SER A 127 44.80 -6.97 10.74
CA SER A 127 43.85 -7.37 9.71
C SER A 127 42.40 -7.01 10.10
N LYS A 128 41.70 -6.25 9.25
CA LYS A 128 40.30 -5.79 9.44
C LYS A 128 39.34 -6.45 8.44
N TYR A 129 38.06 -6.54 8.81
CA TYR A 129 37.03 -7.12 7.93
C TYR A 129 36.64 -6.16 6.79
N HIS A 130 36.56 -6.71 5.58
CA HIS A 130 36.16 -6.03 4.36
C HIS A 130 35.03 -6.78 3.65
N TYR A 131 34.14 -6.02 3.02
CA TYR A 131 33.22 -6.51 2.01
C TYR A 131 33.92 -6.48 0.65
N CYS A 132 33.95 -7.60 -0.04
CA CYS A 132 34.64 -7.78 -1.31
C CYS A 132 33.62 -7.84 -2.45
N GLY A 133 33.92 -7.18 -3.57
CA GLY A 133 33.02 -7.15 -4.73
C GLY A 133 32.09 -5.94 -4.77
N ILE A 134 32.37 -4.89 -3.99
CA ILE A 134 31.60 -3.64 -3.98
C ILE A 134 32.54 -2.43 -3.86
N ARG A 135 32.09 -1.28 -4.37
CA ARG A 135 32.72 0.03 -4.13
C ARG A 135 31.68 1.09 -3.81
N VAL A 136 32.15 2.25 -3.33
CA VAL A 136 31.32 3.45 -3.19
C VAL A 136 30.96 3.95 -4.60
N ARG A 137 29.69 4.32 -4.80
CA ARG A 137 29.20 4.89 -6.06
C ARG A 137 29.80 6.29 -6.27
N ALA A 138 30.28 6.59 -7.48
CA ALA A 138 30.73 7.93 -7.83
C ALA A 138 29.51 8.81 -8.18
N SER A 139 29.56 10.09 -7.83
CA SER A 139 28.43 11.04 -7.99
C SER A 139 27.94 11.23 -9.44
N THR A 140 28.66 10.66 -10.43
CA THR A 140 28.39 10.77 -11.87
C THR A 140 27.73 9.52 -12.49
N GLU A 141 27.42 8.47 -11.72
CA GLU A 141 26.88 7.20 -12.24
C GLU A 141 25.38 7.03 -11.95
N ALA A 142 24.54 7.12 -13.00
CA ALA A 142 23.09 6.90 -12.94
C ALA A 142 22.69 5.43 -12.74
N HIS A 143 21.53 5.19 -12.12
CA HIS A 143 21.02 3.85 -11.78
C HIS A 143 20.63 3.03 -13.02
N GLN A 144 21.30 1.89 -13.25
CA GLN A 144 20.79 0.82 -14.14
C GLN A 144 20.03 -0.19 -13.29
N THR A 145 18.71 -0.21 -13.40
CA THR A 145 17.86 -1.28 -12.86
C THR A 145 17.52 -2.24 -13.99
N ASN A 146 18.25 -3.35 -14.08
CA ASN A 146 17.83 -4.51 -14.87
C ASN A 146 17.03 -5.42 -13.95
N ASP A 147 15.72 -5.51 -14.16
CA ASP A 147 14.94 -6.69 -13.82
C ASP A 147 13.85 -6.92 -14.89
N PRO A 148 13.59 -8.17 -15.31
CA PRO A 148 12.73 -8.49 -16.43
C PRO A 148 11.25 -8.50 -16.00
N ILE A 149 10.43 -7.70 -16.67
CA ILE A 149 8.97 -7.75 -16.53
C ILE A 149 8.44 -8.85 -17.45
N LEU A 150 7.67 -9.78 -16.88
CA LEU A 150 6.85 -10.76 -17.59
C LEU A 150 5.72 -10.00 -18.32
N ASP A 151 5.84 -9.90 -19.64
CA ASP A 151 4.74 -9.50 -20.52
C ASP A 151 3.66 -10.58 -20.52
N ILE A 152 2.45 -10.22 -20.10
CA ILE A 152 1.23 -10.96 -20.42
C ILE A 152 0.72 -10.36 -21.73
N THR A 153 0.94 -11.10 -22.82
CA THR A 153 0.35 -10.83 -24.13
C THR A 153 -1.16 -11.02 -24.05
N GLU A 154 -1.93 -9.93 -24.22
CA GLU A 154 -3.37 -10.01 -24.52
C GLU A 154 -3.53 -10.42 -26.00
N ASP A 155 -4.13 -11.59 -26.18
CA ASP A 155 -4.34 -12.22 -27.48
C ASP A 155 -5.45 -11.51 -28.25
N ASN A 156 -5.13 -11.20 -29.50
CA ASN A 156 -5.96 -10.51 -30.46
C ASN A 156 -6.87 -11.53 -31.15
N SER A 157 -8.15 -11.63 -30.75
CA SER A 157 -9.14 -12.39 -31.52
C SER A 157 -10.38 -11.56 -31.80
N SER A 158 -10.27 -10.70 -32.82
CA SER A 158 -11.40 -10.09 -33.52
C SER A 158 -12.16 -11.17 -34.29
N ARG A 159 -13.40 -11.46 -33.87
CA ARG A 159 -14.40 -12.13 -34.72
C ARG A 159 -15.50 -11.14 -35.06
N ILE A 160 -15.49 -10.79 -36.34
CA ILE A 160 -16.50 -10.06 -37.10
C ILE A 160 -17.86 -10.75 -36.91
N PHE A 161 -18.87 -9.99 -36.47
CA PHE A 161 -20.27 -10.31 -36.73
C PHE A 161 -20.99 -9.04 -37.15
N ASP A 162 -21.67 -9.16 -38.28
CA ASP A 162 -22.25 -8.09 -39.09
C ASP A 162 -23.35 -7.29 -38.39
N ASP A 163 -23.31 -6.00 -38.67
CA ASP A 163 -24.28 -4.97 -38.38
C ASP A 163 -25.49 -5.07 -39.33
N ARG A 164 -26.70 -5.13 -38.77
CA ARG A 164 -27.96 -4.71 -39.41
C ARG A 164 -29.08 -4.71 -38.38
N SER A 165 -29.42 -3.54 -37.84
CA SER A 165 -30.75 -2.91 -37.99
C SER A 165 -30.96 -1.79 -36.98
N SER A 166 -31.21 -0.62 -37.56
CA SER A 166 -31.52 0.64 -36.92
C SER A 166 -32.91 0.60 -36.28
N SER A 167 -32.99 0.97 -35.00
CA SER A 167 -34.21 1.55 -34.45
C SER A 167 -33.89 2.52 -33.31
N ASN A 168 -34.19 3.79 -33.58
CA ASN A 168 -34.15 4.91 -32.65
C ASN A 168 -34.87 4.60 -31.34
N ILE A 169 -34.14 4.56 -30.22
CA ILE A 169 -34.70 4.77 -28.89
C ILE A 169 -33.72 5.64 -28.10
N ASN A 170 -34.06 6.91 -27.94
CA ASN A 170 -33.48 7.75 -26.89
C ASN A 170 -34.02 7.27 -25.54
N PRO A 171 -33.15 7.17 -24.52
CA PRO A 171 -33.56 7.56 -23.18
C PRO A 171 -32.59 8.63 -22.67
N SER A 172 -33.08 9.88 -22.67
CA SER A 172 -32.57 10.91 -21.76
C SER A 172 -32.80 10.41 -20.34
N ILE A 173 -31.76 9.85 -19.72
CA ILE A 173 -31.67 9.77 -18.26
C ILE A 173 -31.06 11.11 -17.85
N THR A 174 -31.95 12.03 -17.49
CA THR A 174 -31.63 13.33 -16.92
C THR A 174 -30.79 13.09 -15.66
N ALA A 175 -29.49 13.36 -15.75
CA ALA A 175 -28.66 13.52 -14.56
C ALA A 175 -29.27 14.64 -13.70
N PRO A 176 -29.44 14.48 -12.38
CA PRO A 176 -29.95 15.53 -11.54
C PRO A 176 -28.97 16.72 -11.57
N ASN A 177 -29.49 17.87 -12.00
CA ASN A 177 -28.82 19.17 -11.93
C ASN A 177 -28.47 19.48 -10.47
N LEU A 178 -27.20 19.35 -10.12
CA LEU A 178 -26.56 19.99 -8.98
C LEU A 178 -25.18 20.39 -9.47
N LEU A 179 -24.90 21.68 -9.62
CA LEU A 179 -23.60 22.35 -9.46
C LEU A 179 -23.79 23.84 -9.82
N ASP A 180 -23.77 24.69 -8.80
CA ASP A 180 -23.60 26.14 -8.93
C ASP A 180 -22.26 26.43 -9.65
N SER A 181 -22.17 27.43 -10.54
CA SER A 181 -20.95 27.69 -11.34
C SER A 181 -19.69 27.92 -10.47
N SER A 182 -19.88 28.33 -9.22
CA SER A 182 -18.82 28.47 -8.20
C SER A 182 -18.18 27.11 -7.84
N THR A 183 -18.98 26.06 -7.70
CA THR A 183 -18.54 24.70 -7.40
C THR A 183 -17.77 24.07 -8.55
N LEU A 184 -17.97 24.54 -9.79
CA LEU A 184 -17.29 23.98 -10.95
C LEU A 184 -15.78 24.26 -10.97
N THR A 185 -15.31 25.30 -10.27
CA THR A 185 -13.90 25.73 -10.30
C THR A 185 -13.18 25.61 -8.95
N TYR A 186 -13.84 25.02 -7.96
CA TYR A 186 -13.28 24.88 -6.63
C TYR A 186 -12.05 23.95 -6.64
N VAL A 187 -10.96 24.46 -6.07
CA VAL A 187 -9.70 23.76 -5.82
C VAL A 187 -9.37 24.00 -4.35
N PRO A 188 -8.81 23.01 -3.62
CA PRO A 188 -8.39 23.21 -2.23
C PRO A 188 -7.44 24.40 -2.09
N SER A 189 -7.41 25.00 -0.89
CA SER A 189 -6.48 26.07 -0.59
C SER A 189 -5.08 25.51 -0.34
N PHE A 190 -4.09 26.13 -0.97
CA PHE A 190 -2.69 25.81 -0.78
C PHE A 190 -2.20 26.40 0.54
N VAL A 191 -1.92 25.52 1.50
CA VAL A 191 -1.39 25.90 2.81
C VAL A 191 0.06 26.38 2.65
N LYS A 192 0.31 27.65 2.98
CA LYS A 192 1.65 28.24 2.93
C LYS A 192 2.62 27.44 3.82
N PRO A 193 3.80 27.02 3.32
CA PRO A 193 4.77 26.28 4.13
C PRO A 193 5.33 27.13 5.28
N THR A 194 5.50 26.53 6.44
CA THR A 194 6.22 27.14 7.57
C THR A 194 7.71 26.93 7.38
N ILE A 195 8.44 28.00 7.04
CA ILE A 195 9.89 27.95 6.80
C ILE A 195 10.57 28.57 8.01
N ILE A 196 11.21 27.76 8.85
CA ILE A 196 11.78 28.19 10.15
C ILE A 196 13.19 28.80 9.98
N SER A 197 13.88 28.47 8.88
CA SER A 197 15.33 28.66 8.69
C SER A 197 15.73 29.85 7.82
N TYR A 198 14.80 30.57 7.21
CA TYR A 198 15.10 31.68 6.29
C TYR A 198 14.81 33.06 6.91
N PRO A 199 15.65 34.08 6.66
CA PRO A 199 15.34 35.45 7.06
C PRO A 199 14.10 35.90 6.28
N PHE A 200 12.97 36.06 6.97
CA PHE A 200 11.73 36.59 6.42
C PHE A 200 11.97 38.00 5.87
N SER A 201 12.18 38.11 4.56
CA SER A 201 12.09 39.38 3.85
C SER A 201 10.70 39.49 3.22
N ASN A 202 10.11 40.69 3.21
CA ASN A 202 8.82 40.92 2.57
C ASN A 202 8.80 40.48 1.10
N ASP A 203 9.95 40.57 0.41
CA ASP A 203 10.10 40.16 -1.00
C ASP A 203 10.05 38.63 -1.18
N PHE A 204 10.63 37.89 -0.25
CA PHE A 204 10.53 36.43 -0.21
C PHE A 204 9.09 35.98 0.01
N ASP A 205 8.40 36.58 1.00
CA ASP A 205 7.01 36.24 1.31
C ASP A 205 6.05 36.58 0.15
N ASN A 206 6.29 37.69 -0.55
CA ASN A 206 5.56 38.04 -1.76
C ASN A 206 5.80 37.04 -2.89
N THR A 207 7.06 36.62 -3.09
CA THR A 207 7.43 35.63 -4.11
C THR A 207 6.78 34.29 -3.83
N LEU A 208 6.80 33.83 -2.58
CA LEU A 208 6.16 32.58 -2.16
C LEU A 208 4.64 32.63 -2.34
N SER A 209 4.00 33.72 -1.93
CA SER A 209 2.55 33.89 -2.09
C SER A 209 2.14 33.97 -3.58
N SER A 210 2.96 34.63 -4.39
CA SER A 210 2.79 34.70 -5.84
C SER A 210 2.96 33.33 -6.52
N PHE A 211 3.94 32.53 -6.09
CA PHE A 211 4.11 31.15 -6.55
C PHE A 211 2.88 30.30 -6.21
N ILE A 212 2.43 30.35 -4.96
CA ILE A 212 1.26 29.62 -4.49
C ILE A 212 0.03 29.95 -5.35
N SER A 213 -0.25 31.24 -5.57
CA SER A 213 -1.37 31.67 -6.40
C SER A 213 -1.25 31.19 -7.85
N ALA A 214 -0.04 31.22 -8.43
CA ALA A 214 0.21 30.70 -9.78
C ALA A 214 0.00 29.18 -9.86
N TYR A 215 0.42 28.43 -8.84
CA TYR A 215 0.26 26.98 -8.77
C TYR A 215 -1.21 26.56 -8.59
N GLU A 216 -1.96 27.27 -7.73
CA GLU A 216 -3.41 27.07 -7.58
C GLU A 216 -4.15 27.37 -8.90
N ALA A 217 -3.77 28.46 -9.60
CA ALA A 217 -4.35 28.81 -10.88
C ALA A 217 -4.08 27.72 -11.94
N HIS A 218 -2.87 27.15 -11.96
CA HIS A 218 -2.53 26.02 -12.83
C HIS A 218 -3.40 24.78 -12.53
N CYS A 219 -3.54 24.39 -11.27
CA CYS A 219 -4.37 23.24 -10.90
C CYS A 219 -5.86 23.48 -11.23
N ARG A 220 -6.34 24.72 -11.10
CA ARG A 220 -7.68 25.13 -11.52
C ARG A 220 -7.89 25.01 -13.03
N GLN A 221 -6.88 25.36 -13.84
CA GLN A 221 -6.92 25.17 -15.29
C GLN A 221 -7.01 23.68 -15.64
N ILE A 222 -6.21 22.83 -14.99
CA ILE A 222 -6.30 21.37 -15.17
C ILE A 222 -7.71 20.86 -14.85
N LEU A 223 -8.28 21.27 -13.71
CA LEU A 223 -9.64 20.87 -13.33
C LEU A 223 -10.68 21.35 -14.36
N ASN A 224 -10.54 22.57 -14.89
CA ASN A 224 -11.42 23.10 -15.93
C ASN A 224 -11.34 22.29 -17.23
N LEU A 225 -10.16 21.84 -17.63
CA LEU A 225 -10.00 20.96 -18.80
C LEU A 225 -10.75 19.63 -18.59
N ILE A 226 -10.70 19.07 -17.39
CA ILE A 226 -11.43 17.83 -17.06
C ILE A 226 -12.95 18.08 -17.13
N ASN A 227 -13.45 19.13 -16.47
CA ASN A 227 -14.88 19.49 -16.49
C ASN A 227 -15.42 19.70 -17.91
N ASN A 228 -14.60 20.28 -18.80
CA ASN A 228 -14.98 20.61 -20.17
C ASN A 228 -14.70 19.49 -21.19
N HIS A 229 -14.23 18.31 -20.75
CA HIS A 229 -13.84 17.20 -21.63
C HIS A 229 -12.72 17.54 -22.62
N GLN A 230 -11.73 18.33 -22.19
CA GLN A 230 -10.63 18.84 -23.01
C GLN A 230 -9.26 18.35 -22.50
N VAL A 231 -9.18 17.08 -22.07
CA VAL A 231 -7.93 16.50 -21.55
C VAL A 231 -6.81 16.46 -22.61
N ASP A 232 -7.16 16.41 -23.90
CA ASP A 232 -6.18 16.49 -25.00
C ASP A 232 -5.31 17.76 -24.94
N ARG A 233 -5.84 18.85 -24.34
CA ARG A 233 -5.13 20.14 -24.17
C ARG A 233 -4.30 20.21 -22.88
N MET A 234 -4.29 19.14 -22.09
CA MET A 234 -3.54 19.11 -20.83
C MET A 234 -2.03 19.23 -21.07
N ASN A 235 -1.55 18.66 -22.17
CA ASN A 235 -0.16 18.78 -22.59
C ASN A 235 0.26 20.26 -22.74
N GLU A 236 -0.55 21.07 -23.43
CA GLU A 236 -0.32 22.52 -23.61
C GLU A 236 -0.26 23.26 -22.26
N THR A 237 -1.18 22.92 -21.35
CA THR A 237 -1.29 23.58 -20.04
C THR A 237 -0.12 23.22 -19.10
N MET A 238 0.34 21.96 -19.15
CA MET A 238 1.51 21.50 -18.39
C MET A 238 2.79 22.12 -18.96
N SER A 239 2.99 22.04 -20.28
CA SER A 239 4.10 22.67 -21.00
C SER A 239 4.21 24.16 -20.67
N PHE A 240 3.11 24.90 -20.83
CA PHE A 240 3.08 26.34 -20.59
C PHE A 240 3.51 26.69 -19.16
N PHE A 241 3.04 25.95 -18.15
CA PHE A 241 3.33 26.26 -16.75
C PHE A 241 4.79 25.95 -16.36
N TYR A 242 5.30 24.75 -16.69
CA TYR A 242 6.64 24.34 -16.25
C TYR A 242 7.75 24.96 -17.10
N GLU A 243 7.57 25.09 -18.41
CA GLU A 243 8.60 25.68 -19.29
C GLU A 243 8.72 27.19 -19.14
N HIS A 244 7.60 27.88 -18.86
CA HIS A 244 7.59 29.33 -18.62
C HIS A 244 7.59 29.69 -17.13
N MET A 245 7.94 28.74 -16.27
CA MET A 245 8.02 28.98 -14.82
C MET A 245 9.10 30.02 -14.53
N LEU A 246 8.70 31.11 -13.87
CA LEU A 246 9.60 32.20 -13.48
C LEU A 246 10.79 31.68 -12.67
N GLU A 247 11.99 32.19 -12.94
CA GLU A 247 13.25 31.74 -12.31
C GLU A 247 13.18 31.81 -10.78
N ARG A 248 12.54 32.86 -10.23
CA ARG A 248 12.29 33.00 -8.78
C ARG A 248 11.48 31.86 -8.18
N TYR A 249 10.58 31.23 -8.92
CA TYR A 249 9.82 30.06 -8.45
C TYR A 249 10.65 28.79 -8.54
N GLN A 250 11.47 28.66 -9.59
CA GLN A 250 12.41 27.54 -9.70
C GLN A 250 13.42 27.55 -8.53
N PHE A 251 13.88 28.74 -8.10
CA PHE A 251 14.70 28.89 -6.90
C PHE A 251 13.99 28.43 -5.63
N LEU A 252 12.70 28.75 -5.45
CA LEU A 252 11.92 28.25 -4.31
C LEU A 252 11.87 26.72 -4.28
N ILE A 253 11.61 26.08 -5.43
CA ILE A 253 11.53 24.62 -5.53
C ILE A 253 12.89 23.96 -5.27
N ARG A 254 13.98 24.56 -5.77
CA ARG A 254 15.33 24.02 -5.67
C ARG A 254 15.93 24.16 -4.28
N ASP A 255 15.82 25.34 -3.69
CA ASP A 255 16.61 25.71 -2.52
C ASP A 255 15.81 25.54 -1.21
N ILE A 256 14.48 25.41 -1.28
CA ILE A 256 13.60 25.34 -0.10
C ILE A 256 12.82 24.01 -0.06
N PRO A 257 13.27 23.03 0.75
CA PRO A 257 12.63 21.71 0.79
C PRO A 257 11.19 21.77 1.31
N GLU A 258 10.85 22.74 2.16
CA GLU A 258 9.48 22.95 2.66
C GLU A 258 8.50 23.31 1.54
N VAL A 259 8.95 23.98 0.48
CA VAL A 259 8.12 24.28 -0.70
C VAL A 259 7.81 23.00 -1.47
N THR A 260 8.81 22.15 -1.67
CA THR A 260 8.61 20.83 -2.31
C THR A 260 7.63 19.97 -1.50
N GLU A 261 7.75 19.96 -0.17
CA GLU A 261 6.81 19.26 0.71
C GLU A 261 5.38 19.84 0.64
N ALA A 262 5.23 21.16 0.59
CA ALA A 262 3.93 21.80 0.50
C ALA A 262 3.24 21.53 -0.84
N VAL A 263 3.98 21.57 -1.96
CA VAL A 263 3.45 21.21 -3.29
C VAL A 263 3.00 19.75 -3.31
N TRP A 264 3.79 18.83 -2.77
CA TRP A 264 3.43 17.41 -2.70
C TRP A 264 2.14 17.17 -1.88
N ARG A 265 1.99 17.83 -0.73
CA ARG A 265 0.75 17.75 0.09
C ARG A 265 -0.44 18.33 -0.64
N TYR A 266 -0.22 19.46 -1.31
CA TYR A 266 -1.26 20.11 -2.09
C TYR A 266 -1.72 19.24 -3.26
N ASP A 267 -0.80 18.65 -4.02
CA ASP A 267 -1.12 17.72 -5.12
C ASP A 267 -1.93 16.54 -4.60
N SER A 268 -1.56 15.98 -3.45
CA SER A 268 -2.30 14.89 -2.81
C SER A 268 -3.75 15.30 -2.53
N LEU A 269 -3.95 16.47 -1.92
CA LEU A 269 -5.28 17.01 -1.59
C LEU A 269 -6.08 17.36 -2.84
N PHE A 270 -5.44 17.94 -3.86
CA PHE A 270 -6.06 18.27 -5.14
C PHE A 270 -6.56 17.03 -5.86
N TYR A 271 -5.74 15.99 -5.91
CA TYR A 271 -6.09 14.71 -6.51
C TYR A 271 -7.22 13.99 -5.77
N ASP A 272 -7.22 14.00 -4.43
CA ASP A 272 -8.37 13.49 -3.66
C ASP A 272 -9.64 14.31 -3.92
N THR A 273 -9.54 15.65 -4.02
CA THR A 273 -10.67 16.51 -4.39
C THR A 273 -11.25 16.16 -5.76
N ILE A 274 -10.40 15.81 -6.74
CA ILE A 274 -10.86 15.35 -8.06
C ILE A 274 -11.66 14.05 -7.93
N ILE A 275 -11.17 13.08 -7.15
CA ILE A 275 -11.87 11.79 -6.97
C ILE A 275 -13.23 12.03 -6.32
N GLU A 276 -13.28 12.73 -5.18
CA GLU A 276 -14.52 12.99 -4.43
C GLU A 276 -15.55 13.75 -5.26
N ARG A 277 -15.09 14.65 -6.14
CA ARG A 277 -15.95 15.43 -7.00
C ARG A 277 -16.61 14.62 -8.11
N PHE A 278 -15.86 13.76 -8.80
CA PHE A 278 -16.38 12.99 -9.94
C PHE A 278 -16.95 11.63 -9.54
N LEU A 279 -16.59 11.11 -8.37
CA LEU A 279 -17.03 9.84 -7.82
C LEU A 279 -17.27 9.95 -6.30
N PRO A 280 -18.28 10.74 -5.85
CA PRO A 280 -18.58 10.92 -4.43
C PRO A 280 -19.11 9.65 -3.76
N SER A 281 -19.70 8.74 -4.54
CA SER A 281 -20.21 7.45 -4.06
C SER A 281 -20.03 6.38 -5.13
N VAL A 282 -20.06 5.11 -4.71
CA VAL A 282 -20.16 3.99 -5.64
C VAL A 282 -21.52 4.05 -6.36
N ASN A 283 -21.55 3.67 -7.63
CA ASN A 283 -22.71 3.79 -8.53
C ASN A 283 -23.15 5.24 -8.83
N PHE A 284 -22.20 6.19 -8.82
CA PHE A 284 -22.46 7.55 -9.26
C PHE A 284 -22.67 7.62 -10.78
N PRO A 285 -23.74 8.24 -11.29
CA PRO A 285 -24.02 8.29 -12.72
C PRO A 285 -22.99 9.17 -13.45
N LEU A 286 -22.30 8.59 -14.43
CA LEU A 286 -21.33 9.29 -15.28
C LEU A 286 -21.70 9.10 -16.75
N SER A 287 -21.58 10.17 -17.55
CA SER A 287 -21.72 10.06 -18.99
C SER A 287 -20.54 9.30 -19.60
N GLN A 288 -20.76 8.58 -20.71
CA GLN A 288 -19.71 7.85 -21.40
C GLN A 288 -18.55 8.76 -21.85
N ARG A 289 -18.88 10.01 -22.21
CA ARG A 289 -17.90 11.04 -22.54
C ARG A 289 -17.03 11.38 -21.33
N MET A 290 -17.63 11.65 -20.16
CA MET A 290 -16.88 11.94 -18.93
C MET A 290 -15.99 10.77 -18.54
N MET A 291 -16.52 9.54 -18.61
CA MET A 291 -15.76 8.33 -18.30
C MET A 291 -14.51 8.21 -19.16
N THR A 292 -14.63 8.48 -20.47
CA THR A 292 -13.50 8.46 -21.41
C THR A 292 -12.50 9.57 -21.08
N THR A 293 -12.97 10.78 -20.79
CA THR A 293 -12.14 11.92 -20.35
C THR A 293 -11.32 11.58 -19.09
N LEU A 294 -11.96 11.05 -18.05
CA LEU A 294 -11.30 10.74 -16.77
C LEU A 294 -10.27 9.61 -16.94
N ARG A 295 -10.59 8.58 -17.74
CA ARG A 295 -9.62 7.52 -18.08
C ARG A 295 -8.40 8.07 -18.82
N ALA A 296 -8.61 8.91 -19.84
CA ALA A 296 -7.51 9.56 -20.56
C ALA A 296 -6.63 10.38 -19.60
N PHE A 297 -7.25 11.17 -18.72
CA PHE A 297 -6.53 11.96 -17.73
C PHE A 297 -5.61 11.12 -16.85
N THR A 298 -6.13 10.04 -16.27
CA THR A 298 -5.32 9.16 -15.42
C THR A 298 -4.18 8.50 -16.18
N ARG A 299 -4.32 8.24 -17.48
CA ARG A 299 -3.28 7.62 -18.32
C ARG A 299 -2.16 8.60 -18.64
N GLU A 300 -2.50 9.84 -18.96
CA GLU A 300 -1.55 10.83 -19.48
C GLU A 300 -0.80 11.60 -18.39
N LEU A 301 -1.42 11.85 -17.23
CA LEU A 301 -0.87 12.71 -16.18
C LEU A 301 0.57 12.35 -15.78
N ALA A 302 0.86 11.07 -15.51
CA ALA A 302 2.19 10.66 -15.08
C ALA A 302 3.25 10.87 -16.18
N GLY A 303 2.89 10.64 -17.45
CA GLY A 303 3.78 10.89 -18.59
C GLY A 303 4.04 12.39 -18.82
N LEU A 304 3.04 13.24 -18.59
CA LEU A 304 3.21 14.69 -18.66
C LEU A 304 4.14 15.20 -17.54
N ILE A 305 4.00 14.69 -16.33
CA ILE A 305 4.92 15.02 -15.22
C ILE A 305 6.34 14.55 -15.55
N ASP A 306 6.48 13.34 -16.12
CA ASP A 306 7.78 12.82 -16.55
C ASP A 306 8.47 13.71 -17.58
N THR A 307 7.70 14.22 -18.54
CA THR A 307 8.20 15.07 -19.62
C THR A 307 8.63 16.44 -19.11
N TYR A 308 7.80 17.11 -18.30
CA TYR A 308 8.01 18.54 -17.96
C TYR A 308 8.68 18.79 -16.62
N VAL A 309 8.65 17.83 -15.69
CA VAL A 309 9.18 18.01 -14.33
C VAL A 309 10.53 17.30 -14.15
N SER A 310 10.96 16.45 -15.08
CA SER A 310 12.24 15.71 -14.97
C SER A 310 13.49 16.60 -14.91
N SER A 311 13.40 17.85 -15.37
CA SER A 311 14.48 18.85 -15.29
C SER A 311 14.62 19.51 -13.91
N PHE A 312 13.62 19.37 -13.04
CA PHE A 312 13.60 19.91 -11.69
C PHE A 312 14.41 19.04 -10.71
N PRO A 313 14.70 19.50 -9.49
CA PRO A 313 15.40 18.70 -8.49
C PRO A 313 14.76 17.32 -8.31
N VAL A 314 15.61 16.28 -8.22
CA VAL A 314 15.19 14.87 -8.18
C VAL A 314 14.13 14.61 -7.10
N ASN A 315 14.25 15.24 -5.93
CA ASN A 315 13.27 15.09 -4.85
C ASN A 315 11.87 15.62 -5.24
N PHE A 316 11.81 16.78 -5.89
CA PHE A 316 10.55 17.38 -6.34
C PHE A 316 9.91 16.52 -7.44
N TYR A 317 10.69 16.14 -8.44
CA TYR A 317 10.25 15.26 -9.52
C TYR A 317 9.70 13.92 -9.00
N GLN A 318 10.46 13.23 -8.14
CA GLN A 318 10.04 11.93 -7.58
C GLN A 318 8.73 12.04 -6.79
N LYS A 319 8.65 13.00 -5.86
CA LYS A 319 7.42 13.21 -5.08
C LYS A 319 6.21 13.47 -5.96
N LYS A 320 6.38 14.30 -6.99
CA LYS A 320 5.30 14.68 -7.92
C LYS A 320 4.88 13.51 -8.81
N LEU A 321 5.83 12.73 -9.28
CA LEU A 321 5.55 11.55 -10.10
C LEU A 321 4.87 10.44 -9.28
N ASP A 322 5.35 10.19 -8.06
CA ASP A 322 4.80 9.16 -7.18
C ASP A 322 3.36 9.46 -6.78
N VAL A 323 3.07 10.70 -6.35
CA VAL A 323 1.70 11.09 -5.99
C VAL A 323 0.75 11.01 -7.19
N ALA A 324 1.21 11.40 -8.39
CA ALA A 324 0.41 11.29 -9.61
C ALA A 324 0.15 9.83 -10.03
N ARG A 325 1.13 8.93 -9.86
CA ARG A 325 0.97 7.50 -10.12
C ARG A 325 -0.01 6.86 -9.14
N ILE A 326 0.11 7.18 -7.85
CA ILE A 326 -0.81 6.71 -6.81
C ILE A 326 -2.23 7.19 -7.10
N PHE A 327 -2.40 8.49 -7.39
CA PHE A 327 -3.68 9.06 -7.80
C PHE A 327 -4.26 8.35 -9.03
N ALA A 328 -3.48 8.21 -10.11
CA ALA A 328 -3.94 7.59 -11.34
C ALA A 328 -4.39 6.14 -11.12
N ALA A 329 -3.63 5.36 -10.35
CA ALA A 329 -4.00 3.99 -9.99
C ALA A 329 -5.29 3.96 -9.16
N LYS A 330 -5.38 4.78 -8.11
CA LYS A 330 -6.56 4.90 -7.24
C LYS A 330 -7.79 5.28 -8.08
N PHE A 331 -7.71 6.35 -8.87
CA PHE A 331 -8.86 6.85 -9.61
C PHE A 331 -9.33 5.89 -10.71
N ARG A 332 -8.41 5.19 -11.40
CA ARG A 332 -8.80 4.12 -12.35
C ARG A 332 -9.58 2.99 -11.69
N ARG A 333 -9.20 2.58 -10.48
CA ARG A 333 -9.94 1.57 -9.71
C ARG A 333 -11.34 2.07 -9.36
N HIS A 334 -11.48 3.30 -8.86
CA HIS A 334 -12.80 3.89 -8.59
C HIS A 334 -13.67 3.98 -9.86
N LEU A 335 -13.09 4.36 -11.01
CA LEU A 335 -13.80 4.38 -12.29
C LEU A 335 -14.25 2.98 -12.70
N SER A 336 -13.38 1.96 -12.57
CA SER A 336 -13.71 0.56 -12.85
C SER A 336 -14.87 0.08 -11.98
N LEU A 337 -14.75 0.26 -10.66
CA LEU A 337 -15.78 -0.09 -9.68
C LEU A 337 -17.12 0.59 -10.01
N ASN A 338 -17.09 1.88 -10.35
CA ASN A 338 -18.30 2.62 -10.67
C ASN A 338 -18.99 2.13 -11.95
N HIS A 339 -18.21 1.77 -12.98
CA HIS A 339 -18.76 1.14 -14.18
C HIS A 339 -19.35 -0.24 -13.87
N ALA A 340 -18.65 -1.06 -13.09
CA ALA A 340 -19.14 -2.37 -12.69
C ALA A 340 -20.46 -2.24 -11.93
N ALA A 341 -20.56 -1.26 -11.03
CA ALA A 341 -21.77 -0.92 -10.28
C ALA A 341 -22.94 -0.56 -11.21
N GLN A 342 -22.73 0.33 -12.17
CA GLN A 342 -23.77 0.71 -13.15
C GLN A 342 -24.23 -0.49 -13.99
N THR A 343 -23.29 -1.36 -14.38
CA THR A 343 -23.59 -2.56 -15.19
C THR A 343 -24.39 -3.59 -14.38
N ALA A 344 -23.97 -3.85 -13.13
CA ALA A 344 -24.68 -4.71 -12.21
C ALA A 344 -26.08 -4.16 -11.90
N SER A 345 -26.19 -2.85 -11.65
CA SER A 345 -27.48 -2.19 -11.43
C SER A 345 -28.42 -2.32 -12.63
N ALA A 346 -27.90 -2.23 -13.86
CA ALA A 346 -28.72 -2.40 -15.06
C ALA A 346 -29.31 -3.81 -15.14
N ILE A 347 -28.51 -4.84 -14.85
CA ILE A 347 -28.97 -6.24 -14.84
C ILE A 347 -30.00 -6.49 -13.75
N LEU A 348 -29.74 -5.99 -12.54
CA LEU A 348 -30.64 -6.11 -11.40
C LEU A 348 -31.97 -5.38 -11.62
N ASN A 349 -32.03 -4.38 -12.49
CA ASN A 349 -33.27 -3.68 -12.84
C ASN A 349 -34.08 -4.38 -13.94
N MET A 350 -33.58 -5.44 -14.55
CA MET A 350 -34.28 -6.20 -15.60
C MET A 350 -35.02 -7.41 -15.00
N PRO A 351 -36.37 -7.44 -15.02
CA PRO A 351 -37.16 -8.51 -14.39
C PRO A 351 -36.87 -9.89 -14.97
N GLU A 352 -36.58 -9.97 -16.28
CA GLU A 352 -36.29 -11.22 -16.98
C GLU A 352 -35.00 -11.85 -16.43
N HIS A 353 -33.93 -11.07 -16.30
CA HIS A 353 -32.65 -11.52 -15.73
C HIS A 353 -32.80 -11.93 -14.27
N LEU A 354 -33.50 -11.14 -13.45
CA LEU A 354 -33.77 -11.51 -12.06
C LEU A 354 -34.55 -12.82 -11.93
N SER A 355 -35.56 -13.03 -12.77
CA SER A 355 -36.36 -14.25 -12.74
C SER A 355 -35.53 -15.50 -13.06
N ALA A 356 -34.62 -15.39 -14.04
CA ALA A 356 -33.69 -16.45 -14.38
C ALA A 356 -32.70 -16.72 -13.24
N MET A 357 -32.12 -15.66 -12.66
CA MET A 357 -31.19 -15.77 -11.53
C MET A 357 -31.83 -16.46 -10.32
N ARG A 358 -33.07 -16.09 -9.95
CA ARG A 358 -33.81 -16.73 -8.86
C ARG A 358 -34.02 -18.22 -9.10
N LYS A 359 -34.52 -18.57 -10.29
CA LYS A 359 -34.80 -19.96 -10.65
C LYS A 359 -33.54 -20.82 -10.60
N ASP A 360 -32.44 -20.32 -11.15
CA ASP A 360 -31.17 -21.05 -11.16
C ASP A 360 -30.59 -21.16 -9.72
N TRP A 361 -30.79 -20.15 -8.87
CA TRP A 361 -30.35 -20.18 -7.47
C TRP A 361 -31.17 -21.16 -6.60
N GLU A 362 -32.47 -21.29 -6.82
CA GLU A 362 -33.35 -22.23 -6.10
C GLU A 362 -32.94 -23.70 -6.29
N HIS A 363 -32.32 -24.02 -7.43
CA HIS A 363 -31.88 -25.38 -7.78
C HIS A 363 -30.38 -25.58 -7.57
N PHE A 364 -29.71 -24.62 -6.95
CA PHE A 364 -28.27 -24.66 -6.74
C PHE A 364 -27.89 -25.73 -5.70
N ASP A 365 -26.87 -26.54 -6.01
CA ASP A 365 -26.37 -27.58 -5.11
C ASP A 365 -25.41 -26.99 -4.05
N PHE A 366 -25.99 -26.49 -2.96
CA PHE A 366 -25.23 -25.91 -1.87
C PHE A 366 -24.39 -26.94 -1.12
N ASP A 367 -24.88 -28.16 -0.95
CA ASP A 367 -24.19 -29.23 -0.23
C ASP A 367 -22.93 -29.65 -0.99
N GLY A 368 -23.04 -29.87 -2.31
CA GLY A 368 -21.89 -30.19 -3.16
C GLY A 368 -20.85 -29.06 -3.26
N LEU A 369 -21.27 -27.80 -3.13
CA LEU A 369 -20.35 -26.66 -3.03
C LEU A 369 -19.61 -26.65 -1.68
N LEU A 370 -20.32 -26.83 -0.57
CA LEU A 370 -19.74 -26.81 0.77
C LEU A 370 -18.74 -27.96 0.97
N ASP A 371 -19.04 -29.15 0.45
CA ASP A 371 -18.14 -30.31 0.47
C ASP A 371 -16.80 -30.03 -0.23
N GLN A 372 -16.80 -29.30 -1.36
CA GLN A 372 -15.58 -28.87 -2.06
C GLN A 372 -14.76 -27.83 -1.27
N THR A 373 -15.37 -27.15 -0.30
CA THR A 373 -14.71 -26.10 0.49
C THR A 373 -14.11 -26.62 1.78
N LEU A 374 -14.56 -27.79 2.26
CA LEU A 374 -14.25 -28.34 3.58
C LEU A 374 -12.75 -28.44 3.89
N TRP A 375 -11.93 -28.82 2.90
CA TRP A 375 -10.48 -28.99 3.06
C TRP A 375 -9.67 -27.73 2.74
N VAL A 376 -10.28 -26.73 2.12
CA VAL A 376 -9.60 -25.54 1.58
C VAL A 376 -9.86 -24.32 2.45
N CYS A 377 -11.07 -24.20 3.00
CA CYS A 377 -11.53 -23.03 3.72
C CYS A 377 -11.91 -23.39 5.15
N ASP A 378 -11.19 -22.83 6.12
CA ASP A 378 -11.59 -22.82 7.53
C ASP A 378 -12.72 -21.80 7.75
N CYS A 379 -13.89 -22.06 7.17
CA CYS A 379 -15.10 -21.25 7.34
C CYS A 379 -16.14 -22.01 8.15
N ASN A 380 -16.97 -21.31 8.91
CA ASN A 380 -18.10 -21.93 9.59
C ASN A 380 -19.16 -22.32 8.54
N ILE A 381 -19.30 -23.62 8.31
CA ILE A 381 -20.18 -24.19 7.27
C ILE A 381 -21.64 -23.76 7.49
N SER A 382 -22.09 -23.69 8.74
CA SER A 382 -23.47 -23.27 9.07
C SER A 382 -23.73 -21.81 8.71
N GLU A 383 -22.75 -20.93 8.94
CA GLU A 383 -22.82 -19.51 8.57
C GLU A 383 -22.80 -19.34 7.05
N VAL A 384 -21.87 -20.01 6.35
CA VAL A 384 -21.81 -19.95 4.89
C VAL A 384 -23.09 -20.51 4.27
N ARG A 385 -23.63 -21.62 4.79
CA ARG A 385 -24.91 -22.17 4.34
C ARG A 385 -26.06 -21.18 4.56
N HIS A 386 -26.08 -20.47 5.68
CA HIS A 386 -27.08 -19.43 5.93
C HIS A 386 -26.98 -18.29 4.90
N ILE A 387 -25.77 -17.82 4.62
CA ILE A 387 -25.51 -16.78 3.60
C ILE A 387 -26.03 -17.22 2.23
N LEU A 388 -25.68 -18.45 1.80
CA LEU A 388 -26.04 -18.97 0.49
C LEU A 388 -27.56 -19.24 0.35
N ASN A 389 -28.17 -19.85 1.37
CA ASN A 389 -29.57 -20.29 1.30
C ASN A 389 -30.58 -19.20 1.64
N GLN A 390 -30.23 -18.24 2.50
CA GLN A 390 -31.18 -17.25 3.02
C GLN A 390 -30.82 -15.86 2.52
N GLU A 391 -29.61 -15.37 2.82
CA GLU A 391 -29.26 -13.97 2.54
C GLU A 391 -29.23 -13.65 1.04
N ILE A 392 -28.55 -14.48 0.24
CA ILE A 392 -28.50 -14.30 -1.22
C ILE A 392 -29.88 -14.50 -1.85
N PHE A 393 -30.66 -15.46 -1.34
CA PHE A 393 -32.02 -15.69 -1.83
C PHE A 393 -32.94 -14.48 -1.59
N ASP A 394 -32.85 -13.86 -0.40
CA ASP A 394 -33.58 -12.65 -0.04
C ASP A 394 -33.14 -11.45 -0.88
N LEU A 395 -31.85 -11.33 -1.18
CA LEU A 395 -31.34 -10.31 -2.08
C LEU A 395 -31.90 -10.48 -3.49
N LEU A 396 -32.02 -11.71 -4.01
CA LEU A 396 -32.59 -11.93 -5.35
C LEU A 396 -34.11 -11.75 -5.39
N THR A 397 -34.81 -11.93 -4.27
CA THR A 397 -36.29 -12.02 -4.24
C THR A 397 -36.94 -10.79 -3.63
N ILE A 398 -36.53 -10.38 -2.44
CA ILE A 398 -37.17 -9.33 -1.65
C ILE A 398 -36.52 -7.97 -1.92
N LYS A 399 -35.19 -7.95 -2.09
CA LYS A 399 -34.39 -6.71 -2.16
C LYS A 399 -33.40 -6.71 -3.34
N PRO A 400 -33.86 -6.80 -4.60
CA PRO A 400 -32.99 -7.00 -5.76
C PRO A 400 -32.15 -5.79 -6.19
N ASN A 401 -32.23 -4.64 -5.52
CA ASN A 401 -31.51 -3.46 -5.95
C ASN A 401 -30.02 -3.49 -5.54
N LEU A 402 -29.18 -2.76 -6.26
CA LEU A 402 -27.74 -2.73 -6.02
C LEU A 402 -27.37 -2.24 -4.60
N GLU A 403 -28.12 -1.29 -4.07
CA GLU A 403 -27.86 -0.71 -2.74
C GLU A 403 -27.93 -1.77 -1.63
N HIS A 404 -28.89 -2.69 -1.69
CA HIS A 404 -28.99 -3.79 -0.74
C HIS A 404 -27.85 -4.81 -0.90
N TRP A 405 -27.42 -5.10 -2.13
CA TRP A 405 -26.24 -5.93 -2.40
C TRP A 405 -24.97 -5.30 -1.83
N MET A 406 -24.80 -3.99 -1.98
CA MET A 406 -23.69 -3.24 -1.40
C MET A 406 -23.71 -3.29 0.13
N ASN A 407 -24.85 -2.98 0.74
CA ASN A 407 -24.99 -3.01 2.19
C ASN A 407 -24.75 -4.43 2.75
N TRP A 408 -25.25 -5.46 2.08
CA TRP A 408 -24.98 -6.85 2.43
C TRP A 408 -23.48 -7.17 2.34
N THR A 409 -22.81 -6.81 1.25
CA THR A 409 -21.36 -7.04 1.07
C THR A 409 -20.56 -6.33 2.16
N LEU A 410 -20.92 -5.08 2.48
CA LEU A 410 -20.33 -4.33 3.59
C LEU A 410 -20.50 -5.06 4.92
N ASN A 411 -21.69 -5.59 5.21
CA ASN A 411 -21.92 -6.35 6.44
C ASN A 411 -21.12 -7.65 6.48
N VAL A 412 -20.99 -8.36 5.35
CA VAL A 412 -20.13 -9.55 5.26
C VAL A 412 -18.68 -9.16 5.59
N VAL A 413 -18.11 -8.16 4.90
CA VAL A 413 -16.74 -7.68 5.16
C VAL A 413 -16.58 -7.28 6.64
N ASN A 414 -17.52 -6.52 7.18
CA ASN A 414 -17.51 -6.08 8.57
C ASN A 414 -17.59 -7.25 9.55
N ASN A 415 -18.42 -8.26 9.31
CA ASN A 415 -18.55 -9.40 10.22
C ASN A 415 -17.25 -10.21 10.33
N TYR A 416 -16.49 -10.30 9.23
CA TYR A 416 -15.24 -11.08 9.17
C TYR A 416 -13.98 -10.26 9.47
N LEU A 417 -13.98 -8.94 9.24
CA LEU A 417 -12.83 -8.06 9.47
C LEU A 417 -13.01 -7.08 10.63
N ASN A 418 -14.23 -6.65 10.97
CA ASN A 418 -14.45 -5.67 12.07
C ASN A 418 -14.58 -6.36 13.42
N LYS A 419 -13.44 -6.75 14.00
CA LYS A 419 -13.36 -7.05 15.44
C LYS A 419 -12.02 -6.67 16.04
N PHE A 420 -11.35 -5.61 15.56
CA PHE A 420 -10.05 -5.31 16.12
C PHE A 420 -9.53 -3.88 15.86
N THR A 421 -9.17 -3.17 16.94
CA THR A 421 -8.39 -1.94 16.87
C THR A 421 -6.93 -2.31 17.15
N PRO A 422 -6.01 -2.19 16.17
CA PRO A 422 -4.63 -2.58 16.40
C PRO A 422 -3.96 -1.66 17.41
N SER A 423 -3.54 -2.30 18.50
CA SER A 423 -2.82 -1.68 19.61
C SER A 423 -1.32 -1.80 19.41
N SER A 424 -0.89 -2.82 18.66
CA SER A 424 0.49 -2.99 18.25
C SER A 424 0.63 -3.07 16.72
N PRO A 425 1.83 -2.77 16.19
CA PRO A 425 2.13 -3.01 14.80
C PRO A 425 1.91 -4.49 14.40
N ASN A 426 2.22 -5.46 15.28
CA ASN A 426 2.08 -6.89 14.98
C ASN A 426 0.63 -7.27 14.69
N ASP A 427 -0.28 -6.64 15.41
CA ASP A 427 -1.69 -6.86 15.20
C ASP A 427 -2.18 -6.25 13.87
N ALA A 428 -1.53 -5.18 13.39
CA ALA A 428 -1.78 -4.62 12.05
C ALA A 428 -1.37 -5.61 10.95
N ASN A 429 -0.22 -6.29 11.13
CA ASN A 429 0.21 -7.33 10.21
C ASN A 429 -0.73 -8.55 10.25
N HIS A 430 -1.20 -8.92 11.43
CA HIS A 430 -2.19 -10.00 11.58
C HIS A 430 -3.49 -9.63 10.87
N TYR A 431 -4.00 -8.42 11.07
CA TYR A 431 -5.17 -7.89 10.38
C TYR A 431 -4.98 -7.92 8.86
N LEU A 432 -3.83 -7.48 8.35
CA LEU A 432 -3.52 -7.53 6.92
C LEU A 432 -3.52 -8.97 6.38
N SER A 433 -3.05 -9.94 7.18
CA SER A 433 -3.13 -11.36 6.82
C SER A 433 -4.58 -11.86 6.79
N GLN A 434 -5.40 -11.46 7.76
CA GLN A 434 -6.84 -11.79 7.78
C GLN A 434 -7.59 -11.19 6.59
N ALA A 435 -7.33 -9.93 6.26
CA ALA A 435 -7.88 -9.25 5.09
C ALA A 435 -7.54 -9.99 3.78
N LYS A 436 -6.28 -10.42 3.62
CA LYS A 436 -5.86 -11.23 2.46
C LYS A 436 -6.56 -12.59 2.42
N GLN A 437 -6.66 -13.27 3.56
CA GLN A 437 -7.36 -14.56 3.65
C GLN A 437 -8.85 -14.42 3.34
N PHE A 438 -9.48 -13.34 3.80
CA PHE A 438 -10.87 -13.04 3.49
C PHE A 438 -11.08 -12.88 1.97
N LEU A 439 -10.24 -12.10 1.29
CA LEU A 439 -10.31 -11.94 -0.17
C LEU A 439 -10.11 -13.27 -0.91
N LEU A 440 -9.15 -14.08 -0.50
CA LEU A 440 -8.92 -15.40 -1.10
C LEU A 440 -10.15 -16.32 -0.94
N LYS A 441 -10.72 -16.38 0.26
CA LYS A 441 -11.92 -17.16 0.55
C LYS A 441 -13.12 -16.64 -0.27
N TRP A 442 -13.34 -15.33 -0.27
CA TRP A 442 -14.38 -14.68 -1.08
C TRP A 442 -14.27 -15.10 -2.56
N THR A 443 -13.09 -14.92 -3.17
CA THR A 443 -12.86 -15.28 -4.57
C THR A 443 -13.01 -16.77 -4.82
N TYR A 444 -12.62 -17.63 -3.87
CA TYR A 444 -12.78 -19.08 -3.99
C TYR A 444 -14.25 -19.49 -4.02
N TYR A 445 -15.05 -19.04 -3.04
CA TYR A 445 -16.50 -19.31 -3.00
C TYR A 445 -17.20 -18.76 -4.26
N ALA A 446 -16.93 -17.52 -4.64
CA ALA A 446 -17.49 -16.90 -5.86
C ALA A 446 -17.12 -17.69 -7.13
N SER A 447 -15.91 -18.26 -7.19
CA SER A 447 -15.46 -19.09 -8.31
C SER A 447 -16.16 -20.44 -8.36
N LEU A 448 -16.40 -21.08 -7.23
CA LEU A 448 -17.16 -22.34 -7.17
C LEU A 448 -18.61 -22.13 -7.60
N ILE A 449 -19.24 -21.03 -7.17
CA ILE A 449 -20.59 -20.66 -7.62
C ILE A 449 -20.64 -20.52 -9.14
N MET A 450 -19.72 -19.74 -9.73
CA MET A 450 -19.68 -19.57 -11.18
C MET A 450 -19.38 -20.87 -11.94
N LYS A 451 -18.49 -21.71 -11.40
CA LYS A 451 -18.15 -23.03 -11.98
C LYS A 451 -19.38 -23.94 -12.02
N ASP A 452 -20.20 -23.93 -10.98
CA ASP A 452 -21.40 -24.76 -10.91
C ASP A 452 -22.47 -24.27 -11.90
N LEU A 453 -22.75 -22.97 -11.91
CA LEU A 453 -23.66 -22.34 -12.88
C LEU A 453 -23.25 -22.62 -14.34
N ALA A 454 -21.95 -22.60 -14.64
CA ALA A 454 -21.43 -22.96 -15.95
C ALA A 454 -21.68 -24.43 -16.29
N ARG A 455 -21.47 -25.35 -15.33
CA ARG A 455 -21.68 -26.79 -15.52
C ARG A 455 -23.16 -27.10 -15.81
N GLN A 456 -24.07 -26.39 -15.15
CA GLN A 456 -25.50 -26.53 -15.36
C GLN A 456 -26.00 -25.83 -16.63
N ASN A 457 -25.13 -25.12 -17.36
CA ASN A 457 -25.50 -24.27 -18.50
C ASN A 457 -26.63 -23.28 -18.13
N ALA A 458 -26.49 -22.65 -16.96
CA ALA A 458 -27.48 -21.75 -16.38
C ALA A 458 -27.75 -20.55 -17.30
N ARG A 459 -29.03 -20.24 -17.55
CA ARG A 459 -29.42 -19.09 -18.39
C ARG A 459 -29.00 -17.76 -17.76
N SER A 460 -28.92 -17.74 -16.43
CA SER A 460 -28.50 -16.57 -15.66
C SER A 460 -26.98 -16.42 -15.51
N PHE A 461 -26.16 -17.29 -16.11
CA PHE A 461 -24.70 -17.26 -15.96
C PHE A 461 -24.11 -15.88 -16.25
N GLY A 462 -24.51 -15.23 -17.35
CA GLY A 462 -24.05 -13.88 -17.69
C GLY A 462 -24.44 -12.83 -16.64
N SER A 463 -25.66 -12.91 -16.10
CA SER A 463 -26.15 -12.00 -15.07
C SER A 463 -25.39 -12.15 -13.75
N PHE A 464 -25.17 -13.39 -13.29
CA PHE A 464 -24.34 -13.67 -12.12
C PHE A 464 -22.88 -13.28 -12.34
N HIS A 465 -22.33 -13.49 -13.55
CA HIS A 465 -20.97 -13.10 -13.86
C HIS A 465 -20.76 -11.58 -13.72
N THR A 466 -21.65 -10.78 -14.31
CA THR A 466 -21.56 -9.32 -14.18
C THR A 466 -21.76 -8.84 -12.74
N LEU A 467 -22.73 -9.42 -12.02
CA LEU A 467 -22.92 -9.09 -10.61
C LEU A 467 -21.66 -9.43 -9.79
N ARG A 468 -21.07 -10.60 -10.02
CA ARG A 468 -19.83 -11.02 -9.38
C ARG A 468 -18.68 -10.06 -9.67
N LEU A 469 -18.47 -9.63 -10.92
CA LEU A 469 -17.40 -8.68 -11.25
C LEU A 469 -17.52 -7.40 -10.41
N PHE A 470 -18.75 -6.90 -10.22
CA PHE A 470 -18.99 -5.78 -9.32
C PHE A 470 -18.69 -6.13 -7.85
N LEU A 471 -19.22 -7.25 -7.35
CA LEU A 471 -19.05 -7.61 -5.95
C LEU A 471 -17.58 -7.91 -5.59
N ASP A 472 -16.81 -8.50 -6.50
CA ASP A 472 -15.37 -8.75 -6.34
C ASP A 472 -14.61 -7.41 -6.20
N GLU A 473 -14.85 -6.45 -7.10
CA GLU A 473 -14.25 -5.11 -7.05
C GLU A 473 -14.70 -4.33 -5.80
N TYR A 474 -15.98 -4.40 -5.44
CA TYR A 474 -16.53 -3.70 -4.28
C TYR A 474 -16.00 -4.28 -2.97
N THR A 475 -15.87 -5.60 -2.88
CA THR A 475 -15.26 -6.28 -1.74
C THR A 475 -13.80 -5.86 -1.57
N LEU A 476 -13.03 -5.84 -2.67
CA LEU A 476 -11.65 -5.35 -2.64
C LEU A 476 -11.59 -3.90 -2.16
N TYR A 477 -12.46 -3.03 -2.68
CA TYR A 477 -12.55 -1.63 -2.26
C TYR A 477 -12.79 -1.49 -0.75
N LEU A 478 -13.76 -2.23 -0.19
CA LEU A 478 -14.07 -2.19 1.25
C LEU A 478 -12.91 -2.69 2.11
N VAL A 479 -12.21 -3.73 1.67
CA VAL A 479 -11.03 -4.26 2.36
C VAL A 479 -9.87 -3.27 2.32
N GLU A 480 -9.62 -2.63 1.16
CA GLU A 480 -8.61 -1.57 1.04
C GLU A 480 -8.93 -0.38 1.95
N GLU A 481 -10.20 0.04 2.00
CA GLU A 481 -10.66 1.13 2.88
C GLU A 481 -10.44 0.76 4.37
N SER A 482 -10.77 -0.46 4.75
CA SER A 482 -10.59 -0.94 6.12
C SER A 482 -9.11 -0.98 6.54
N ILE A 483 -8.22 -1.44 5.64
CA ILE A 483 -6.76 -1.43 5.85
C ILE A 483 -6.25 0.02 5.97
N ALA A 484 -6.72 0.92 5.12
CA ALA A 484 -6.31 2.32 5.15
C ALA A 484 -6.72 3.01 6.46
N GLN A 485 -7.95 2.76 6.94
CA GLN A 485 -8.44 3.27 8.23
C GLN A 485 -7.58 2.77 9.39
N ILE A 486 -7.21 1.50 9.41
CA ILE A 486 -6.33 0.92 10.43
C ILE A 486 -4.94 1.55 10.41
N ASN A 487 -4.33 1.68 9.24
CA ASN A 487 -3.02 2.33 9.10
C ASN A 487 -3.06 3.78 9.57
N TYR A 488 -4.15 4.49 9.27
CA TYR A 488 -4.36 5.87 9.74
C TYR A 488 -4.47 5.95 11.27
N VAL A 489 -5.24 5.07 11.91
CA VAL A 489 -5.36 5.00 13.37
C VAL A 489 -4.00 4.74 14.03
N LEU A 490 -3.21 3.81 13.49
CA LEU A 490 -1.87 3.50 13.98
C LEU A 490 -0.91 4.69 13.86
N MET A 491 -0.89 5.36 12.70
CA MET A 491 -0.07 6.56 12.49
C MET A 491 -0.46 7.69 13.46
N LYS A 492 -1.75 7.86 13.73
CA LYS A 492 -2.24 8.87 14.68
C LYS A 492 -1.83 8.55 16.12
N GLN A 493 -1.92 7.29 16.54
CA GLN A 493 -1.48 6.85 17.86
C GLN A 493 0.04 7.06 18.03
N GLN A 494 0.84 6.69 17.04
CA GLN A 494 2.30 6.89 17.08
C GLN A 494 2.69 8.38 17.20
N LYS A 495 1.98 9.28 16.49
CA LYS A 495 2.19 10.73 16.62
C LYS A 495 1.86 11.25 18.02
N LEU A 496 0.80 10.76 18.65
CA LEU A 496 0.42 11.14 20.02
C LEU A 496 1.46 10.67 21.04
N VAL A 497 1.97 9.44 20.89
CA VAL A 497 3.04 8.91 21.76
C VAL A 497 4.32 9.74 21.61
N GLN A 498 4.77 10.02 20.39
CA GLN A 498 5.94 10.87 20.13
C GLN A 498 5.78 12.30 20.69
N GLN A 499 4.57 12.89 20.60
CA GLN A 499 4.30 14.20 21.20
C GLN A 499 4.33 14.16 22.73
N SER A 500 3.83 13.09 23.36
CA SER A 500 3.87 12.92 24.82
C SER A 500 5.27 12.65 25.39
N GLU A 501 6.13 11.97 24.63
CA GLU A 501 7.53 11.76 24.99
C GLU A 501 8.36 13.04 24.83
N SER A 502 8.04 13.87 23.82
CA SER A 502 8.70 15.17 23.63
C SER A 502 8.36 16.21 24.70
N SER A 503 7.13 16.17 25.25
CA SER A 503 6.70 17.09 26.33
C SER A 503 7.20 16.67 27.71
N SER A 504 7.32 15.35 27.97
CA SER A 504 7.92 14.84 29.21
C SER A 504 9.44 15.07 29.27
N ALA A 505 10.16 14.98 28.14
CA ALA A 505 11.58 15.33 28.07
C ALA A 505 11.86 16.82 28.36
N ALA A 506 10.97 17.73 27.93
CA ALA A 506 11.10 19.16 28.15
C ALA A 506 10.94 19.60 29.63
N THR A 507 10.39 18.73 30.49
CA THR A 507 10.15 19.04 31.91
C THR A 507 11.31 18.56 32.81
N SER A 508 12.35 17.95 32.23
CA SER A 508 13.52 17.43 32.95
C SER A 508 14.79 18.25 32.68
N ILE A 509 14.76 19.55 33.02
CA ILE A 509 16.00 20.33 33.18
C ILE A 509 16.39 20.24 34.67
N PRO A 510 17.52 19.61 35.05
CA PRO A 510 17.96 19.61 36.43
C PRO A 510 18.48 21.00 36.81
N SER A 511 17.87 21.58 37.84
CA SER A 511 18.30 22.83 38.47
C SER A 511 19.68 22.65 39.12
N HIS A 512 20.73 23.12 38.46
CA HIS A 512 22.03 23.34 39.08
C HIS A 512 22.08 24.76 39.67
N THR A 513 21.82 24.85 40.97
CA THR A 513 22.32 25.95 41.82
C THR A 513 22.78 25.31 43.11
N ASP A 514 24.10 25.33 43.35
CA ASP A 514 24.72 25.59 44.66
C ASP A 514 26.21 25.25 44.64
N ILE A 515 27.04 26.23 44.26
CA ILE A 515 28.39 26.41 44.84
C ILE A 515 28.71 27.91 44.82
N PHE A 516 28.49 28.62 45.93
CA PHE A 516 29.40 29.68 46.38
C PHE A 516 29.27 29.87 47.90
N THR A 517 30.27 29.35 48.59
CA THR A 517 30.57 29.58 50.01
C THR A 517 31.22 30.94 50.23
N SER A 518 30.78 31.69 51.27
CA SER A 518 31.55 32.49 52.26
C SER A 518 30.64 33.56 52.93
N PRO A 519 30.99 34.16 54.09
CA PRO A 519 30.99 33.59 55.44
C PRO A 519 30.02 34.34 56.38
N SER A 520 29.39 33.64 57.32
CA SER A 520 28.52 34.26 58.34
C SER A 520 29.31 34.67 59.59
N SER A 521 29.20 35.96 59.93
CA SER A 521 29.63 36.54 61.20
C SER A 521 28.68 36.10 62.32
N SER A 522 29.20 35.37 63.31
CA SER A 522 28.53 35.04 64.55
C SER A 522 28.69 36.15 65.59
N SER A 523 27.59 36.64 66.14
CA SER A 523 27.57 37.24 67.46
C SER A 523 26.24 36.92 68.14
N ASN A 524 26.27 36.01 69.11
CA ASN A 524 25.91 36.34 70.50
C ASN A 524 26.17 35.14 71.43
N LYS A 525 27.14 35.37 72.33
CA LYS A 525 27.10 35.17 73.80
C LYS A 525 25.82 34.51 74.36
N ASP A 526 25.83 33.64 75.35
CA ASP A 526 26.83 33.18 76.31
C ASP A 526 26.22 31.96 77.05
N SER A 527 27.08 31.13 77.64
CA SER A 527 26.92 30.44 78.94
C SER A 527 26.20 29.08 79.09
N HIS A 528 26.95 28.18 79.73
CA HIS A 528 26.59 27.07 80.65
C HIS A 528 25.75 25.90 80.09
N ALA A 529 26.07 24.61 80.31
CA ALA A 529 27.04 23.91 81.16
C ALA A 529 27.37 22.55 80.55
#